data_AF-A0A2C0ZE87-F1
#
_entry.id   AF-A0A2C0ZE87-F1
#
_cell.length_a   1.000
_cell.length_b   1.000
_cell.length_c   1.000
_cell.angle_alpha   90.00
_cell.angle_beta   90.00
_cell.angle_gamma   90.00
#
_symmetry.space_group_name_H-M   'P 1'
#
loop_
_entity.id
_entity.type
_entity.pdbx_description
1 polymer ?
#
loop_
_entity_poly.entity_id
_entity_poly.type
_entity_poly.pdbx_seq_one_letter_code
_entity_poly.pdbx_strand_id
1 'polypeptide(L)'
;MRKDNKQFNTMKELTLHIILATILILILIISLPTVVTIYKISFIFAIMGILLLDFYLIVSNRKKLLKVTKIAFISLLLCISVVEIIFYVSKFLVFVDQYGIERILTSHITTAKLLFFLICLFQPIILPLPEAITIPAGSAVIGSFSGAVIGFLGSTLGIVIMYFLARIGGHKLVSKFVKEKQLQKYQEYVKKNETIILTLMFIIPILPDEIICVGAGISKVSFKKFILIASISKLITSSLLSYSVYLAKFFSLTTSQIALAGSILVACILALSLIIKKSIKRTNSKEAYVASQGE
;
A
#
# COMPACT_ATOMS: atom_id res chain seq x y z
N MET A 1 14.31 -20.37 36.95
CA MET A 1 13.57 -20.71 35.72
C MET A 1 12.63 -19.62 35.17
N ARG A 2 11.65 -19.05 35.92
CA ARG A 2 10.75 -18.01 35.36
C ARG A 2 11.35 -16.58 35.33
N LYS A 3 12.36 -16.27 36.17
CA LYS A 3 13.10 -15.00 36.16
C LYS A 3 14.13 -14.93 35.02
N ASP A 4 14.87 -16.01 34.79
CA ASP A 4 15.93 -16.09 33.77
C ASP A 4 15.38 -15.90 32.36
N ASN A 5 14.22 -16.49 32.06
CA ASN A 5 13.56 -16.36 30.75
C ASN A 5 13.05 -14.93 30.46
N LYS A 6 12.75 -14.16 31.53
CA LYS A 6 12.28 -12.76 31.42
C LYS A 6 13.45 -11.78 31.26
N GLN A 7 14.59 -12.08 31.89
CA GLN A 7 15.83 -11.32 31.80
C GLN A 7 16.51 -11.53 30.43
N PHE A 8 16.51 -12.76 29.92
CA PHE A 8 16.99 -13.11 28.59
C PHE A 8 16.21 -12.40 27.46
N ASN A 9 14.89 -12.28 27.60
CA ASN A 9 14.06 -11.57 26.61
C ASN A 9 14.29 -10.03 26.63
N THR A 10 14.68 -9.48 27.77
CA THR A 10 14.99 -8.04 27.91
C THR A 10 16.32 -7.68 27.24
N MET A 11 17.36 -8.53 27.39
CA MET A 11 18.66 -8.33 26.73
C MET A 11 18.55 -8.43 25.20
N LYS A 12 17.68 -9.32 24.68
CA LYS A 12 17.36 -9.43 23.26
C LYS A 12 16.60 -8.21 22.70
N GLU A 13 15.66 -7.65 23.48
CA GLU A 13 15.00 -6.41 23.07
C GLU A 13 16.02 -5.25 23.04
N LEU A 14 16.84 -5.07 24.08
CA LEU A 14 17.84 -4.00 24.14
C LEU A 14 18.85 -4.06 22.98
N THR A 15 19.38 -5.24 22.67
CA THR A 15 20.29 -5.43 21.53
C THR A 15 19.61 -5.11 20.20
N LEU A 16 18.33 -5.46 20.04
CA LEU A 16 17.56 -5.09 18.85
C LEU A 16 17.36 -3.57 18.71
N HIS A 17 17.12 -2.84 19.81
CA HIS A 17 16.99 -1.38 19.80
C HIS A 17 18.30 -0.69 19.39
N ILE A 18 19.44 -1.19 19.90
CA ILE A 18 20.77 -0.70 19.52
C ILE A 18 21.06 -0.97 18.04
N ILE A 19 20.74 -2.17 17.55
CA ILE A 19 20.89 -2.53 16.12
C ILE A 19 20.01 -1.64 15.24
N LEU A 20 18.76 -1.39 15.63
CA LEU A 20 17.87 -0.56 14.82
C LEU A 20 18.32 0.91 14.78
N ALA A 21 18.75 1.45 15.93
CA ALA A 21 19.26 2.80 16.03
C ALA A 21 20.54 2.99 15.21
N THR A 22 21.45 2.01 15.23
CA THR A 22 22.69 2.05 14.43
C THR A 22 22.40 1.96 12.93
N ILE A 23 21.47 1.10 12.50
CA ILE A 23 21.03 1.04 11.09
C ILE A 23 20.41 2.38 10.65
N LEU A 24 19.56 2.99 11.48
CA LEU A 24 18.94 4.28 11.21
C LEU A 24 19.98 5.41 11.06
N ILE A 25 20.97 5.44 11.94
CA ILE A 25 22.06 6.41 11.89
C ILE A 25 22.92 6.19 10.64
N LEU A 26 23.23 4.94 10.29
CA LEU A 26 24.02 4.60 9.10
C LEU A 26 23.31 5.01 7.81
N ILE A 27 22.01 4.72 7.70
CA ILE A 27 21.15 5.15 6.58
C ILE A 27 21.16 6.69 6.46
N LEU A 28 21.00 7.40 7.59
CA LEU A 28 21.07 8.87 7.63
C LEU A 28 22.44 9.46 7.25
N ILE A 29 23.53 8.71 7.37
CA ILE A 29 24.87 9.19 6.98
C ILE A 29 25.12 8.91 5.49
N ILE A 30 24.75 7.72 5.00
CA ILE A 30 25.05 7.27 3.63
C ILE A 30 24.08 7.88 2.60
N SER A 31 22.77 7.84 2.86
CA SER A 31 21.75 8.25 1.88
C SER A 31 21.52 9.76 1.85
N LEU A 32 21.99 10.49 2.86
CA LEU A 32 21.54 11.83 3.16
C LEU A 32 22.51 13.00 2.87
N PRO A 33 23.65 12.92 2.15
CA PRO A 33 24.49 14.10 1.92
C PRO A 33 23.75 15.24 1.19
N THR A 34 22.63 14.94 0.53
CA THR A 34 21.87 15.87 -0.33
C THR A 34 20.48 16.26 0.20
N VAL A 35 20.04 15.78 1.36
CA VAL A 35 18.78 16.22 2.00
C VAL A 35 19.00 17.51 2.77
N VAL A 36 18.03 18.44 2.69
CA VAL A 36 18.04 19.73 3.41
C VAL A 36 18.38 19.52 4.89
N THR A 37 19.37 20.27 5.39
CA THR A 37 19.96 20.15 6.74
C THR A 37 18.92 20.09 7.87
N ILE A 38 17.77 20.76 7.68
CA ILE A 38 16.64 20.75 8.61
C ILE A 38 16.07 19.34 8.87
N TYR A 39 15.94 18.49 7.84
CA TYR A 39 15.39 17.15 8.02
C TYR A 39 16.37 16.22 8.74
N LYS A 40 17.68 16.36 8.46
CA LYS A 40 18.73 15.64 9.21
C LYS A 40 18.61 15.89 10.70
N ILE A 41 18.55 17.16 11.07
CA ILE A 41 18.47 17.59 12.46
C ILE A 41 17.20 17.03 13.10
N SER A 42 16.05 17.13 12.43
CA SER A 42 14.77 16.61 12.92
C SER A 42 14.79 15.09 13.17
N PHE A 43 15.32 14.30 12.23
CA PHE A 43 15.42 12.84 12.40
C PHE A 43 16.41 12.45 13.50
N ILE A 44 17.54 13.16 13.63
CA ILE A 44 18.50 12.92 14.72
C ILE A 44 17.86 13.21 16.08
N PHE A 45 17.11 14.32 16.22
CA PHE A 45 16.37 14.62 17.45
C PHE A 45 15.30 13.56 17.75
N ALA A 46 14.61 13.03 16.74
CA ALA A 46 13.62 11.97 16.92
C ALA A 46 14.28 10.66 17.40
N ILE A 47 15.42 10.25 16.80
CA ILE A 47 16.19 9.07 17.25
C ILE A 47 16.65 9.27 18.69
N MET A 48 17.21 10.44 19.00
CA MET A 48 17.70 10.76 20.35
C MET A 48 16.57 10.73 21.39
N GLY A 49 15.39 11.27 21.05
CA GLY A 49 14.21 11.25 21.92
C GLY A 49 13.71 9.83 22.21
N ILE A 50 13.72 8.95 21.20
CA ILE A 50 13.33 7.54 21.39
C ILE A 50 14.35 6.80 22.25
N LEU A 51 15.65 7.05 22.06
CA LEU A 51 16.71 6.46 22.89
C LEU A 51 16.64 6.91 24.35
N LEU A 52 16.35 8.20 24.60
CA LEU A 52 16.14 8.73 25.96
C LEU A 52 14.90 8.13 26.61
N LEU A 53 13.82 7.94 25.85
CA LEU A 53 12.61 7.29 26.33
C LEU A 53 12.86 5.80 26.65
N ASP A 54 13.61 5.09 25.81
CA ASP A 54 14.03 3.71 26.08
C ASP A 54 14.85 3.62 27.37
N PHE A 55 15.83 4.53 27.55
CA PHE A 55 16.63 4.61 28.78
C PHE A 55 15.75 4.84 30.02
N TYR A 56 14.85 5.83 29.97
CA TYR A 56 13.92 6.12 31.06
C TYR A 56 13.00 4.94 31.40
N LEU A 57 12.48 4.23 30.39
CA LEU A 57 11.60 3.08 30.57
C LEU A 57 12.33 1.86 31.14
N ILE A 58 13.62 1.69 30.82
CA ILE A 58 14.49 0.67 31.39
C ILE A 58 14.75 0.96 32.87
N VAL A 59 15.11 2.21 33.21
CA VAL A 59 15.36 2.64 34.60
C VAL A 59 14.09 2.56 35.45
N SER A 60 12.94 2.96 34.89
CA SER A 60 11.63 2.90 35.57
C SER A 60 11.03 1.49 35.66
N ASN A 61 11.75 0.47 35.17
CA ASN A 61 11.35 -0.95 35.15
C ASN A 61 9.99 -1.21 34.44
N ARG A 62 9.57 -0.30 33.55
CA ARG A 62 8.31 -0.36 32.78
C ARG A 62 8.49 -1.10 31.44
N LYS A 63 9.19 -2.23 31.46
CA LYS A 63 9.68 -2.96 30.27
C LYS A 63 8.62 -3.37 29.25
N LYS A 64 7.34 -3.48 29.63
CA LYS A 64 6.23 -3.77 28.69
C LYS A 64 6.06 -2.67 27.62
N LEU A 65 6.47 -1.44 27.92
CA LEU A 65 6.36 -0.28 27.02
C LEU A 65 7.48 -0.24 25.96
N LEU A 66 8.55 -1.04 26.09
CA LEU A 66 9.61 -1.16 25.07
C LEU A 66 9.08 -1.71 23.74
N LYS A 67 7.97 -2.46 23.76
CA LYS A 67 7.27 -2.89 22.54
C LYS A 67 6.68 -1.71 21.76
N VAL A 68 6.29 -0.64 22.45
CA VAL A 68 5.75 0.58 21.83
C VAL A 68 6.87 1.40 21.21
N THR A 69 8.01 1.53 21.90
CA THR A 69 9.18 2.24 21.36
C THR A 69 9.81 1.47 20.19
N LYS A 70 9.76 0.14 20.18
CA LYS A 70 10.13 -0.68 19.00
C LYS A 70 9.27 -0.38 17.78
N ILE A 71 7.95 -0.21 17.97
CA ILE A 71 7.04 0.17 16.89
C ILE A 71 7.37 1.59 16.40
N ALA A 72 7.67 2.52 17.32
CA ALA A 72 8.10 3.87 16.97
C ALA A 72 9.38 3.86 16.11
N PHE A 73 10.36 3.05 16.48
CA PHE A 73 11.61 2.84 15.77
C PHE A 73 11.41 2.26 14.36
N ILE A 74 10.56 1.24 14.22
CA ILE A 74 10.18 0.67 12.91
C ILE A 74 9.43 1.69 12.05
N SER A 75 8.53 2.49 12.65
CA SER A 75 7.80 3.54 11.94
C SER A 75 8.72 4.67 11.47
N LEU A 76 9.75 5.00 12.25
CA LEU A 76 10.76 5.98 11.89
C LEU A 76 11.63 5.50 10.72
N LEU A 77 12.01 4.22 10.73
CA LEU A 77 12.77 3.60 9.63
C LEU A 77 11.96 3.60 8.34
N LEU A 78 10.68 3.23 8.40
CA LEU A 78 9.77 3.31 7.25
C LEU A 78 9.65 4.76 6.73
N CYS A 79 9.52 5.73 7.64
CA CYS A 79 9.45 7.15 7.30
C CYS A 79 10.71 7.63 6.55
N ILE A 80 11.90 7.29 7.05
CA ILE A 80 13.18 7.66 6.43
C ILE A 80 13.32 7.01 5.04
N SER A 81 12.98 5.73 4.91
CA SER A 81 13.02 5.03 3.62
C SER A 81 12.07 5.66 2.58
N VAL A 82 10.88 6.09 3.00
CA VAL A 82 9.92 6.79 2.12
C VAL A 82 10.47 8.15 1.70
N VAL A 83 11.05 8.92 2.63
CA VAL A 83 11.68 10.23 2.33
C VAL A 83 12.84 10.07 1.35
N GLU A 84 13.67 9.03 1.50
CA GLU A 84 14.76 8.73 0.57
C GLU A 84 14.25 8.38 -0.83
N ILE A 85 13.25 7.51 -0.93
CA ILE A 85 12.64 7.15 -2.22
C ILE A 85 12.09 8.41 -2.91
N ILE A 86 11.35 9.24 -2.18
CA ILE A 86 10.81 10.51 -2.72
C ILE A 86 11.95 11.43 -3.18
N PHE A 87 13.04 11.53 -2.42
CA PHE A 87 14.19 12.35 -2.77
C PHE A 87 14.87 11.86 -4.06
N TYR A 88 15.15 10.56 -4.18
CA TYR A 88 15.77 10.00 -5.38
C TYR A 88 14.87 10.10 -6.61
N VAL A 89 13.56 9.88 -6.46
CA VAL A 89 12.58 10.06 -7.54
C VAL A 89 12.50 11.53 -7.95
N SER A 90 12.49 12.46 -6.99
CA SER A 90 12.46 13.90 -7.28
C SER A 90 13.74 14.37 -8.00
N LYS A 91 14.91 13.90 -7.54
CA LYS A 91 16.20 14.19 -8.19
C LYS A 91 16.24 13.60 -9.60
N PHE A 92 15.71 12.40 -9.79
CA PHE A 92 15.57 11.78 -11.10
C PHE A 92 14.66 12.62 -12.01
N LEU A 93 13.50 13.09 -11.51
CA LEU A 93 12.59 13.94 -12.28
C LEU A 93 13.21 15.29 -12.65
N VAL A 94 13.93 15.94 -11.75
CA VAL A 94 14.65 17.21 -12.04
C VAL A 94 15.79 16.98 -13.03
N PHE A 95 16.49 15.84 -12.94
CA PHE A 95 17.51 15.45 -13.91
C PHE A 95 16.90 15.18 -15.30
N VAL A 96 15.72 14.55 -15.36
CA VAL A 96 14.96 14.32 -16.60
C VAL A 96 14.53 15.64 -17.25
N ASP A 97 14.16 16.63 -16.44
CA ASP A 97 13.76 17.98 -16.89
C ASP A 97 14.96 18.79 -17.41
N GLN A 98 16.10 18.79 -16.70
CA GLN A 98 17.30 19.55 -17.08
C GLN A 98 17.98 19.08 -18.38
N TYR A 99 17.88 17.79 -18.73
CA TYR A 99 18.54 17.22 -19.92
C TYR A 99 17.63 17.13 -21.16
N GLY A 100 16.43 17.74 -21.13
CA GLY A 100 15.57 17.84 -22.32
C GLY A 100 14.90 16.52 -22.73
N ILE A 101 14.70 15.59 -21.78
CA ILE A 101 13.97 14.34 -22.06
C ILE A 101 12.51 14.63 -22.44
N GLU A 102 11.95 15.77 -22.06
CA GLU A 102 10.64 16.25 -22.55
C GLU A 102 10.56 16.26 -24.08
N ARG A 103 11.67 16.57 -24.77
CA ARG A 103 11.77 16.59 -26.25
C ARG A 103 11.87 15.18 -26.85
N ILE A 104 12.45 14.23 -26.13
CA ILE A 104 12.51 12.81 -26.50
C ILE A 104 11.17 12.11 -26.22
N LEU A 105 10.52 12.44 -25.10
CA LEU A 105 9.21 11.94 -24.66
C LEU A 105 8.08 12.39 -25.59
N THR A 106 8.10 13.64 -26.05
CA THR A 106 7.11 14.14 -27.03
C THR A 106 7.22 13.45 -28.39
N SER A 107 8.43 13.07 -28.83
CA SER A 107 8.62 12.30 -30.07
C SER A 107 8.14 10.84 -29.99
N HIS A 108 8.00 10.27 -28.78
CA HIS A 108 7.60 8.88 -28.56
C HIS A 108 6.31 8.72 -27.74
N ILE A 109 5.45 9.75 -27.70
CA ILE A 109 4.23 9.73 -26.87
C ILE A 109 3.31 8.54 -27.21
N THR A 110 3.29 8.10 -28.47
CA THR A 110 2.55 6.92 -28.94
C THR A 110 3.10 5.63 -28.32
N THR A 111 4.43 5.49 -28.27
CA THR A 111 5.11 4.36 -27.63
C THR A 111 4.87 4.36 -26.12
N ALA A 112 4.88 5.54 -25.48
CA ALA A 112 4.56 5.68 -24.06
C ALA A 112 3.11 5.26 -23.77
N LYS A 113 2.14 5.66 -24.60
CA LYS A 113 0.74 5.22 -24.50
C LYS A 113 0.59 3.71 -24.65
N LEU A 114 1.30 3.09 -25.60
CA LEU A 114 1.29 1.65 -25.79
C LEU A 114 1.89 0.90 -24.59
N LEU A 115 3.04 1.35 -24.10
CA LEU A 115 3.69 0.73 -22.95
C LEU A 115 2.83 0.86 -21.69
N PHE A 116 2.22 2.03 -21.47
CA PHE A 116 1.29 2.26 -20.38
C PHE A 116 0.07 1.32 -20.48
N PHE A 117 -0.51 1.18 -21.66
CA PHE A 117 -1.59 0.22 -21.90
C PHE A 117 -1.18 -1.21 -21.54
N LEU A 118 0.00 -1.66 -22.00
CA LEU A 118 0.51 -3.00 -21.71
C LEU A 118 0.76 -3.22 -20.22
N ILE A 119 1.30 -2.22 -19.52
CA ILE A 119 1.47 -2.27 -18.06
C ILE A 119 0.12 -2.45 -17.38
N CYS A 120 -0.86 -1.60 -17.70
CA CYS A 120 -2.21 -1.70 -17.12
C CYS A 120 -2.92 -3.02 -17.46
N LEU A 121 -2.67 -3.57 -18.66
CA LEU A 121 -3.19 -4.87 -19.11
C LEU A 121 -2.63 -6.04 -18.28
N PHE A 122 -1.31 -6.07 -18.09
CA PHE A 122 -0.64 -7.18 -17.41
C PHE A 122 -0.65 -7.06 -15.89
N GLN A 123 -0.96 -5.89 -15.36
CA GLN A 123 -1.05 -5.62 -13.93
C GLN A 123 -1.93 -6.62 -13.17
N PRO A 124 -3.23 -6.79 -13.50
CA PRO A 124 -4.07 -7.75 -12.79
C PRO A 124 -3.74 -9.23 -13.07
N ILE A 125 -2.78 -9.52 -13.96
CA ILE A 125 -2.45 -10.89 -14.40
C ILE A 125 -1.13 -11.37 -13.76
N ILE A 126 -0.06 -10.60 -13.89
CA ILE A 126 1.30 -11.01 -13.51
C ILE A 126 2.13 -9.93 -12.82
N LEU A 127 1.81 -8.63 -12.99
CA LEU A 127 2.65 -7.56 -12.42
C LEU A 127 2.11 -7.15 -11.06
N PRO A 128 2.86 -7.32 -9.95
CA PRO A 128 2.44 -6.90 -8.61
C PRO A 128 2.59 -5.37 -8.42
N LEU A 129 2.02 -4.60 -9.34
CA LEU A 129 2.04 -3.15 -9.32
C LEU A 129 0.70 -2.63 -8.77
N PRO A 130 0.70 -1.74 -7.77
CA PRO A 130 -0.54 -1.10 -7.29
C PRO A 130 -1.08 -0.07 -8.29
N GLU A 131 -2.37 -0.12 -8.61
CA GLU A 131 -3.02 0.81 -9.55
C GLU A 131 -2.92 2.27 -9.09
N ALA A 132 -2.95 2.48 -7.77
CA ALA A 132 -2.75 3.77 -7.13
C ALA A 132 -1.39 4.41 -7.41
N ILE A 133 -0.42 3.66 -7.94
CA ILE A 133 0.90 4.15 -8.34
C ILE A 133 1.00 4.19 -9.86
N THR A 134 0.61 3.12 -10.55
CA THR A 134 0.77 3.02 -12.01
C THR A 134 -0.05 4.05 -12.78
N ILE A 135 -1.32 4.26 -12.42
CA ILE A 135 -2.19 5.17 -13.18
C ILE A 135 -1.76 6.64 -13.03
N PRO A 136 -1.52 7.16 -11.81
CA PRO A 136 -1.02 8.54 -11.67
C PRO A 136 0.35 8.75 -12.32
N ALA A 137 1.26 7.77 -12.22
CA ALA A 137 2.57 7.87 -12.85
C ALA A 137 2.47 7.91 -14.39
N GLY A 138 1.65 7.03 -14.98
CA GLY A 138 1.39 7.05 -16.42
C GLY A 138 0.71 8.34 -16.87
N SER A 139 -0.33 8.78 -16.14
CA SER A 139 -1.08 9.99 -16.49
C SER A 139 -0.27 11.27 -16.42
N ALA A 140 0.75 11.33 -15.56
CA ALA A 140 1.70 12.44 -15.51
C ALA A 140 2.51 12.57 -16.80
N VAL A 141 2.76 11.46 -17.52
CA VAL A 141 3.54 11.42 -18.76
C VAL A 141 2.66 11.63 -20.00
N ILE A 142 1.53 10.92 -20.09
CA ILE A 142 0.68 10.93 -21.31
C ILE A 142 -0.53 11.87 -21.22
N GLY A 143 -0.71 12.55 -20.08
CA GLY A 143 -1.81 13.46 -19.79
C GLY A 143 -3.01 12.78 -19.11
N SER A 144 -3.72 13.51 -18.25
CA SER A 144 -4.80 12.95 -17.41
C SER A 144 -5.97 12.34 -18.18
N PHE A 145 -6.39 12.92 -19.30
CA PHE A 145 -7.46 12.32 -20.10
C PHE A 145 -7.01 11.01 -20.76
N SER A 146 -5.83 11.02 -21.41
CA SER A 146 -5.27 9.81 -22.04
C SER A 146 -4.97 8.73 -21.00
N GLY A 147 -4.44 9.11 -19.84
CA GLY A 147 -4.18 8.22 -18.71
C GLY A 147 -5.45 7.56 -18.18
N ALA A 148 -6.55 8.30 -18.08
CA ALA A 148 -7.84 7.77 -17.63
C ALA A 148 -8.39 6.74 -18.62
N VAL A 149 -8.42 7.09 -19.92
CA VAL A 149 -8.96 6.22 -20.97
C VAL A 149 -8.10 4.97 -21.16
N ILE A 150 -6.78 5.14 -21.31
CA ILE A 150 -5.87 4.01 -21.56
C ILE A 150 -5.75 3.13 -20.31
N GLY A 151 -5.68 3.74 -19.12
CA GLY A 151 -5.65 3.01 -17.86
C GLY A 151 -6.93 2.20 -17.64
N PHE A 152 -8.10 2.79 -17.91
CA PHE A 152 -9.39 2.11 -17.88
C PHE A 152 -9.43 0.93 -18.86
N LEU A 153 -9.09 1.14 -20.14
CA LEU A 153 -9.14 0.09 -21.16
C LEU A 153 -8.16 -1.04 -20.85
N GLY A 154 -6.92 -0.71 -20.48
CA GLY A 154 -5.88 -1.69 -20.15
C GLY A 154 -6.27 -2.53 -18.93
N SER A 155 -6.62 -1.87 -17.82
CA SER A 155 -6.99 -2.55 -16.58
C SER A 155 -8.26 -3.40 -16.75
N THR A 156 -9.28 -2.89 -17.45
CA THR A 156 -10.52 -3.63 -17.74
C THR A 156 -10.26 -4.86 -18.61
N LEU A 157 -9.43 -4.73 -19.64
CA LEU A 157 -9.06 -5.87 -20.48
C LEU A 157 -8.26 -6.91 -19.68
N GLY A 158 -7.36 -6.47 -18.81
CA GLY A 158 -6.56 -7.32 -17.95
C GLY A 158 -7.42 -8.15 -16.98
N ILE A 159 -8.38 -7.53 -16.30
CA ILE A 159 -9.28 -8.24 -15.39
C ILE A 159 -10.25 -9.18 -16.13
N VAL A 160 -10.64 -8.86 -17.37
CA VAL A 160 -11.43 -9.77 -18.22
C VAL A 160 -10.64 -11.02 -18.56
N ILE A 161 -9.38 -10.85 -18.98
CA ILE A 161 -8.48 -11.97 -19.26
C ILE A 161 -8.32 -12.83 -18.00
N MET A 162 -8.06 -12.21 -16.85
CA MET A 162 -7.88 -12.92 -15.59
C MET A 162 -9.13 -13.69 -15.17
N TYR A 163 -10.32 -13.10 -15.35
CA TYR A 163 -11.60 -13.76 -15.10
C TYR A 163 -11.78 -15.03 -15.96
N PHE A 164 -11.47 -14.96 -17.26
CA PHE A 164 -11.57 -16.12 -18.14
C PHE A 164 -10.50 -17.18 -17.86
N LEU A 165 -9.27 -16.75 -17.55
CA LEU A 165 -8.20 -17.65 -17.11
C LEU A 165 -8.61 -18.44 -15.86
N ALA A 166 -9.24 -17.78 -14.88
CA ALA A 166 -9.76 -18.44 -13.69
C ALA A 166 -10.96 -19.34 -13.99
N ARG A 167 -11.87 -18.92 -14.88
CA ARG A 167 -13.08 -19.69 -15.25
C ARG A 167 -12.76 -20.96 -16.03
N ILE A 168 -11.78 -20.92 -16.93
CA ILE A 168 -11.37 -22.05 -17.78
C ILE A 168 -10.33 -22.91 -17.06
N GLY A 169 -9.32 -22.28 -16.47
CA GLY A 169 -8.21 -22.97 -15.80
C GLY A 169 -8.57 -23.58 -14.44
N GLY A 170 -9.66 -23.12 -13.83
CA GLY A 170 -10.14 -23.62 -12.55
C GLY A 170 -9.13 -23.48 -11.41
N HIS A 171 -9.32 -24.28 -10.36
CA HIS A 171 -8.56 -24.18 -9.11
C HIS A 171 -7.04 -24.39 -9.27
N LYS A 172 -6.64 -25.24 -10.22
CA LYS A 172 -5.23 -25.59 -10.46
C LYS A 172 -4.44 -24.40 -11.01
N LEU A 173 -5.04 -23.58 -11.87
CA LEU A 173 -4.40 -22.41 -12.44
C LEU A 173 -4.35 -21.26 -11.42
N VAL A 174 -5.42 -21.11 -10.64
CA VAL A 174 -5.57 -20.05 -9.64
C VAL A 174 -4.61 -20.17 -8.46
N SER A 175 -4.29 -21.39 -8.02
CA SER A 175 -3.32 -21.62 -6.94
C SER A 175 -1.93 -21.03 -7.20
N LYS A 176 -1.60 -20.72 -8.47
CA LYS A 176 -0.36 -20.05 -8.88
C LYS A 176 -0.40 -18.52 -8.74
N PHE A 177 -1.59 -17.92 -8.79
CA PHE A 177 -1.77 -16.46 -8.81
C PHE A 177 -2.28 -15.92 -7.47
N VAL A 178 -3.09 -16.69 -6.74
CA VAL A 178 -3.72 -16.25 -5.48
C VAL A 178 -3.53 -17.32 -4.41
N LYS A 179 -3.22 -16.89 -3.18
CA LYS A 179 -3.08 -17.82 -2.04
C LYS A 179 -4.43 -18.43 -1.68
N GLU A 180 -4.45 -19.73 -1.42
CA GLU A 180 -5.64 -20.50 -1.00
C GLU A 180 -6.46 -19.81 0.10
N LYS A 181 -5.79 -19.24 1.11
CA LYS A 181 -6.45 -18.51 2.21
C LYS A 181 -7.25 -17.29 1.75
N GLN A 182 -6.81 -16.60 0.69
CA GLN A 182 -7.52 -15.45 0.14
C GLN A 182 -8.73 -15.89 -0.68
N LEU A 183 -8.61 -17.01 -1.39
CA LEU A 183 -9.70 -17.60 -2.15
C LEU A 183 -10.81 -18.16 -1.22
N GLN A 184 -10.43 -18.78 -0.10
CA GLN A 184 -11.38 -19.23 0.92
C GLN A 184 -12.18 -18.06 1.50
N LYS A 185 -11.53 -16.93 1.80
CA LYS A 185 -12.23 -15.71 2.24
C LYS A 185 -13.24 -15.25 1.19
N TYR A 186 -12.84 -15.20 -0.08
CA TYR A 186 -13.78 -14.85 -1.16
C TYR A 186 -15.00 -15.80 -1.18
N GLN A 187 -14.78 -17.11 -1.08
CA GLN A 187 -15.86 -18.10 -1.05
C GLN A 187 -16.77 -17.93 0.18
N GLU A 188 -16.23 -17.61 1.35
CA GLU A 188 -17.02 -17.31 2.56
C GLU A 188 -17.93 -16.11 2.36
N TYR A 189 -17.42 -15.04 1.72
CA TYR A 189 -18.24 -13.87 1.41
C TYR A 189 -19.34 -14.22 0.40
N VAL A 190 -19.02 -14.89 -0.71
CA VAL A 190 -19.96 -15.14 -1.81
C VAL A 190 -21.10 -16.11 -1.45
N LYS A 191 -20.93 -16.98 -0.44
CA LYS A 191 -21.94 -17.98 -0.02
C LYS A 191 -23.31 -17.41 0.36
N LYS A 192 -23.42 -16.14 0.77
CA LYS A 192 -24.69 -15.57 1.25
C LYS A 192 -25.54 -14.87 0.18
N ASN A 193 -24.93 -14.34 -0.89
CA ASN A 193 -25.63 -13.84 -2.09
C ASN A 193 -24.62 -13.43 -3.17
N GLU A 194 -24.41 -14.27 -4.19
CA GLU A 194 -23.32 -14.14 -5.16
C GLU A 194 -23.28 -12.82 -5.94
N THR A 195 -24.46 -12.25 -6.26
CA THR A 195 -24.54 -11.04 -7.09
C THR A 195 -24.35 -9.77 -6.27
N ILE A 196 -25.00 -9.67 -5.11
CA ILE A 196 -24.93 -8.47 -4.25
C ILE A 196 -23.51 -8.31 -3.67
N ILE A 197 -22.89 -9.42 -3.29
CA ILE A 197 -21.59 -9.41 -2.62
C ILE A 197 -20.48 -9.11 -3.63
N LEU A 198 -20.57 -9.61 -4.86
CA LEU A 198 -19.64 -9.22 -5.92
C LEU A 198 -19.76 -7.72 -6.24
N THR A 199 -20.99 -7.19 -6.36
CA THR A 199 -21.21 -5.75 -6.58
C THR A 199 -20.63 -4.92 -5.44
N LEU A 200 -20.86 -5.33 -4.19
CA LEU A 200 -20.29 -4.65 -3.01
C LEU A 200 -18.76 -4.68 -3.01
N MET A 201 -18.13 -5.77 -3.44
CA MET A 201 -16.67 -5.90 -3.44
C MET A 201 -15.99 -5.04 -4.48
N PHE A 202 -16.64 -4.75 -5.62
CA PHE A 202 -16.10 -3.80 -6.61
C PHE A 202 -16.37 -2.34 -6.26
N ILE A 203 -17.45 -2.05 -5.51
CA ILE A 203 -17.77 -0.70 -5.03
C ILE A 203 -16.93 -0.35 -3.80
N ILE A 204 -16.71 -1.31 -2.92
CA ILE A 204 -15.90 -1.20 -1.70
C ILE A 204 -14.83 -2.31 -1.77
N PRO A 205 -13.68 -2.04 -2.39
CA PRO A 205 -12.62 -3.04 -2.58
C PRO A 205 -11.95 -3.37 -1.24
N ILE A 206 -12.57 -4.30 -0.49
CA ILE A 206 -12.00 -4.91 0.72
C ILE A 206 -10.89 -5.89 0.33
N LEU A 207 -10.97 -6.46 -0.88
CA LEU A 207 -9.97 -7.34 -1.45
C LEU A 207 -9.31 -6.70 -2.68
N PRO A 208 -8.02 -6.98 -2.92
CA PRO A 208 -7.36 -6.69 -4.20
C PRO A 208 -8.15 -7.20 -5.40
N ASP A 209 -8.14 -6.44 -6.49
CA ASP A 209 -8.92 -6.73 -7.69
C ASP A 209 -8.58 -8.08 -8.31
N GLU A 210 -7.33 -8.53 -8.20
CA GLU A 210 -6.89 -9.83 -8.71
C GLU A 210 -7.68 -10.97 -8.03
N ILE A 211 -7.92 -10.83 -6.72
CA ILE A 211 -8.65 -11.83 -5.93
C ILE A 211 -10.13 -11.84 -6.31
N ILE A 212 -10.72 -10.66 -6.52
CA ILE A 212 -12.13 -10.52 -6.87
C ILE A 212 -12.38 -11.13 -8.25
N CYS A 213 -11.53 -10.83 -9.24
CA CYS A 213 -11.67 -11.33 -10.61
C CYS A 213 -11.49 -12.84 -10.70
N VAL A 214 -10.47 -13.36 -10.02
CA VAL A 214 -10.20 -14.79 -9.92
C VAL A 214 -11.35 -15.53 -9.22
N GLY A 215 -11.81 -14.99 -8.10
CA GLY A 215 -12.94 -15.54 -7.37
C GLY A 215 -14.20 -15.57 -8.21
N ALA A 216 -14.51 -14.49 -8.93
CA ALA A 216 -15.67 -14.40 -9.81
C ALA A 216 -15.62 -15.42 -10.95
N GLY A 217 -14.43 -15.67 -11.51
CA GLY A 217 -14.20 -16.69 -12.53
C GLY A 217 -14.46 -18.10 -12.03
N ILE A 218 -13.91 -18.47 -10.86
CA ILE A 218 -14.11 -19.80 -10.25
C ILE A 218 -15.56 -20.02 -9.84
N SER A 219 -16.19 -19.02 -9.23
CA SER A 219 -17.60 -19.08 -8.82
C SER A 219 -18.57 -19.01 -10.02
N LYS A 220 -18.06 -19.01 -11.26
CA LYS A 220 -18.85 -19.01 -12.50
C LYS A 220 -19.85 -17.86 -12.62
N VAL A 221 -19.62 -16.74 -11.91
CA VAL A 221 -20.48 -15.55 -11.97
C VAL A 221 -20.68 -15.16 -13.43
N SER A 222 -21.90 -14.79 -13.85
CA SER A 222 -22.15 -14.47 -15.26
C SER A 222 -21.26 -13.32 -15.76
N PHE A 223 -20.60 -13.52 -16.91
CA PHE A 223 -19.68 -12.54 -17.49
C PHE A 223 -20.31 -11.15 -17.66
N LYS A 224 -21.57 -11.08 -18.10
CA LYS A 224 -22.31 -9.80 -18.29
C LYS A 224 -22.38 -8.98 -16.99
N LYS A 225 -22.70 -9.62 -15.86
CA LYS A 225 -22.74 -8.95 -14.55
C LYS A 225 -21.34 -8.51 -14.13
N PHE A 226 -20.36 -9.40 -14.25
CA PHE A 226 -18.98 -9.11 -13.90
C PHE A 226 -18.44 -7.91 -14.67
N ILE A 227 -18.53 -7.91 -16.00
CA ILE A 227 -17.95 -6.84 -16.83
C ILE A 227 -18.64 -5.49 -16.61
N LEU A 228 -19.96 -5.47 -16.38
CA LEU A 228 -20.70 -4.23 -16.09
C LEU A 228 -20.19 -3.59 -14.80
N ILE A 229 -20.15 -4.36 -13.72
CA ILE A 229 -19.71 -3.90 -12.39
C ILE A 229 -18.23 -3.49 -12.45
N ALA A 230 -17.38 -4.34 -13.01
CA ALA A 230 -15.96 -4.12 -13.09
C ALA A 230 -15.61 -2.89 -13.94
N SER A 231 -16.27 -2.71 -15.08
CA SER A 231 -16.04 -1.54 -15.94
C SER A 231 -16.45 -0.24 -15.24
N ILE A 232 -17.58 -0.21 -14.52
CA ILE A 232 -17.98 1.00 -13.77
C ILE A 232 -16.96 1.33 -12.69
N SER A 233 -16.54 0.33 -11.90
CA SER A 233 -15.54 0.50 -10.84
C SER A 233 -14.20 0.99 -11.40
N LYS A 234 -13.73 0.39 -12.50
CA LYS A 234 -12.47 0.78 -13.16
C LYS A 234 -12.56 2.14 -13.81
N LEU A 235 -13.68 2.50 -14.42
CA LEU A 235 -13.87 3.81 -15.00
C LEU A 235 -13.74 4.90 -13.93
N ILE A 236 -14.39 4.71 -12.78
CA ILE A 236 -14.31 5.64 -11.65
C ILE A 236 -12.88 5.71 -11.11
N THR A 237 -12.29 4.55 -10.80
CA THR A 237 -10.96 4.46 -10.17
C THR A 237 -9.85 5.00 -11.08
N SER A 238 -9.81 4.58 -12.34
CA SER A 238 -8.83 5.05 -13.32
C SER A 238 -8.98 6.55 -13.60
N SER A 239 -10.21 7.06 -13.68
CA SER A 239 -10.44 8.50 -13.85
C SER A 239 -9.97 9.29 -12.63
N LEU A 240 -10.36 8.87 -11.42
CA LEU A 240 -10.00 9.54 -10.18
C LEU A 240 -8.47 9.59 -9.98
N LEU A 241 -7.80 8.46 -10.18
CA LEU A 241 -6.34 8.36 -10.07
C LEU A 241 -5.64 9.18 -11.15
N SER A 242 -6.11 9.13 -12.39
CA SER A 242 -5.48 9.86 -13.50
C SER A 242 -5.61 11.38 -13.37
N TYR A 243 -6.76 11.87 -12.91
CA TYR A 243 -7.01 13.29 -12.65
C TYR A 243 -6.44 13.80 -11.33
N SER A 244 -6.07 12.91 -10.40
CA SER A 244 -5.42 13.32 -9.14
C SER A 244 -4.16 14.17 -9.37
N VAL A 245 -3.38 13.85 -10.41
CA VAL A 245 -2.18 14.59 -10.82
C VAL A 245 -2.53 15.99 -11.34
N TYR A 246 -3.56 16.09 -12.18
CA TYR A 246 -4.04 17.38 -12.70
C TYR A 246 -4.59 18.25 -11.58
N LEU A 247 -5.40 17.68 -10.69
CA LEU A 247 -5.99 18.38 -9.55
C LEU A 247 -4.89 18.92 -8.62
N ALA A 248 -3.86 18.11 -8.37
CA ALA A 248 -2.72 18.52 -7.57
C ALA A 248 -1.96 19.71 -8.19
N LYS A 249 -1.77 19.69 -9.51
CA LYS A 249 -1.17 20.81 -10.26
C LYS A 249 -2.07 22.05 -10.27
N PHE A 250 -3.39 21.88 -10.39
CA PHE A 250 -4.38 22.97 -10.41
C PHE A 250 -4.43 23.74 -9.09
N PHE A 251 -4.36 23.05 -7.96
CA PHE A 251 -4.29 23.70 -6.63
C PHE A 251 -2.93 24.32 -6.32
N SER A 252 -1.99 24.37 -7.29
CA SER A 252 -0.59 24.77 -7.09
C SER A 252 0.04 24.07 -5.90
N LEU A 253 -0.40 22.84 -5.61
CA LEU A 253 0.16 22.07 -4.51
C LEU A 253 1.59 21.76 -4.89
N THR A 254 2.53 22.31 -4.12
CA THR A 254 3.94 21.97 -4.27
C THR A 254 4.09 20.45 -4.08
N THR A 255 5.09 19.85 -4.71
CA THR A 255 5.37 18.41 -4.59
C THR A 255 5.43 17.95 -3.12
N SER A 256 5.86 18.85 -2.23
CA SER A 256 5.84 18.69 -0.76
C SER A 256 4.44 18.60 -0.16
N GLN A 257 3.47 19.37 -0.63
CA GLN A 257 2.08 19.36 -0.15
C GLN A 257 1.30 18.14 -0.64
N ILE A 258 1.55 17.69 -1.87
CA ILE A 258 0.97 16.45 -2.42
C ILE A 258 1.48 15.23 -1.65
N ALA A 259 2.80 15.20 -1.40
CA ALA A 259 3.42 14.18 -0.58
C ALA A 259 2.86 14.18 0.86
N LEU A 260 2.65 15.36 1.44
CA LEU A 260 2.06 15.51 2.77
C LEU A 260 0.61 15.00 2.81
N ALA A 261 -0.23 15.39 1.84
CA ALA A 261 -1.61 14.93 1.73
C ALA A 261 -1.70 13.40 1.54
N GLY A 262 -0.88 12.82 0.66
CA GLY A 262 -0.79 11.37 0.46
C GLY A 262 -0.34 10.63 1.72
N SER A 263 0.65 11.18 2.44
CA SER A 263 1.13 10.60 3.70
C SER A 263 0.07 10.64 4.82
N ILE A 264 -0.72 11.73 4.89
CA ILE A 264 -1.83 11.86 5.84
C ILE A 264 -2.94 10.86 5.50
N LEU A 265 -3.25 10.67 4.22
CA LEU A 265 -4.30 9.75 3.78
C LEU A 265 -3.92 8.30 4.10
N VAL A 266 -2.68 7.90 3.82
CA VAL A 266 -2.14 6.58 4.22
C VAL A 266 -2.09 6.42 5.74
N ALA A 267 -1.65 7.44 6.47
CA ALA A 267 -1.64 7.43 7.94
C ALA A 267 -3.06 7.29 8.52
N CYS A 268 -4.05 7.97 7.94
CA CYS A 268 -5.46 7.86 8.31
C CYS A 268 -6.00 6.46 8.02
N ILE A 269 -5.70 5.87 6.86
CA ILE A 269 -6.10 4.49 6.51
C ILE A 269 -5.48 3.49 7.50
N LEU A 270 -4.20 3.65 7.83
CA LEU A 270 -3.50 2.81 8.81
C LEU A 270 -4.08 3.00 10.22
N ALA A 271 -4.38 4.23 10.63
CA ALA A 271 -5.00 4.54 11.91
C ALA A 271 -6.40 3.92 12.01
N LEU A 272 -7.22 4.05 10.97
CA LEU A 272 -8.53 3.40 10.84
C LEU A 272 -8.40 1.87 10.91
N SER A 273 -7.45 1.29 10.18
CA SER A 273 -7.18 -0.15 10.22
C SER A 273 -6.81 -0.63 11.63
N LEU A 274 -6.01 0.13 12.36
CA LEU A 274 -5.64 -0.16 13.76
C LEU A 274 -6.81 0.02 14.72
N ILE A 275 -7.65 1.04 14.55
CA ILE A 275 -8.86 1.28 15.35
C ILE A 275 -9.84 0.13 15.14
N ILE A 276 -10.11 -0.26 13.89
CA ILE A 276 -10.99 -1.39 13.55
C ILE A 276 -10.44 -2.68 14.18
N LYS A 277 -9.14 -2.96 14.02
CA LYS A 277 -8.51 -4.15 14.60
C LYS A 277 -8.56 -4.15 16.14
N LYS A 278 -8.42 -2.98 16.77
CA LYS A 278 -8.52 -2.81 18.23
C LYS A 278 -9.96 -2.95 18.72
N SER A 279 -10.94 -2.47 17.97
CA SER A 279 -12.36 -2.59 18.26
C SER A 279 -12.83 -4.04 18.13
N ILE A 280 -12.47 -4.75 17.06
CA ILE A 280 -12.77 -6.18 16.87
C ILE A 280 -12.16 -7.01 18.01
N LYS A 281 -10.90 -6.75 18.38
CA LYS A 281 -10.25 -7.48 19.47
C LYS A 281 -10.93 -7.23 20.83
N ARG A 282 -11.43 -6.01 21.08
CA ARG A 282 -12.19 -5.66 22.30
C ARG A 282 -13.55 -6.36 22.37
N THR A 283 -14.27 -6.46 21.25
CA THR A 283 -15.56 -7.15 21.17
C THR A 283 -15.39 -8.65 21.44
N ASN A 284 -14.44 -9.31 20.76
CA ASN A 284 -14.18 -10.74 20.97
C ASN A 284 -13.73 -11.07 22.42
N SER A 285 -13.00 -10.15 23.07
CA SER A 285 -12.60 -10.34 24.47
C SER A 285 -13.75 -10.12 25.48
N LYS A 286 -14.75 -9.29 25.14
CA LYS A 286 -15.95 -9.12 25.98
C LYS A 286 -16.89 -10.31 25.83
N GLU A 287 -17.09 -10.80 24.62
CA GLU A 287 -17.91 -12.00 24.35
C GLU A 287 -17.33 -13.24 25.04
N ALA A 288 -16.01 -13.42 25.01
CA ALA A 288 -15.34 -14.51 25.72
C ALA A 288 -15.46 -14.41 27.26
N TYR A 289 -15.49 -13.20 27.83
CA TYR A 289 -15.67 -13.00 29.27
C TYR A 289 -17.12 -13.27 29.69
N VAL A 290 -18.11 -12.81 28.92
CA VAL A 290 -19.53 -13.05 29.20
C VAL A 290 -19.87 -14.54 29.07
N ALA A 291 -19.31 -15.25 28.09
CA ALA A 291 -19.47 -16.69 27.96
C ALA A 291 -18.90 -17.48 29.15
N SER A 292 -17.79 -17.02 29.74
CA SER A 292 -17.17 -17.67 30.91
C SER A 292 -17.85 -17.42 32.26
N GLN A 293 -18.82 -16.49 32.32
CA GLN A 293 -19.59 -16.19 33.54
C GLN A 293 -21.05 -16.69 33.47
N GLY A 294 -21.46 -17.28 32.35
CA GLY A 294 -22.79 -17.86 32.15
C GLY A 294 -22.83 -19.39 32.18
N GLU A 295 -21.72 -20.04 32.56
CA GLU A 295 -21.61 -21.50 32.83
C GLU A 295 -21.52 -21.78 34.34
#